data_AF-A0A0V8E644-F1
#
_entry.id   AF-A0A0V8E644-F1
#
_cell.length_a   1.000
_cell.length_b   1.000
_cell.length_c   1.000
_cell.angle_alpha   90.00
_cell.angle_beta   90.00
_cell.angle_gamma   90.00
#
_symmetry.space_group_name_H-M   'P 1'
#
loop_
_entity.id
_entity.type
_entity.pdbx_description
1 polymer ?
#
loop_
_entity_poly.entity_id
_entity_poly.type
_entity_poly.pdbx_seq_one_letter_code
_entity_poly.pdbx_strand_id
1 'polypeptide(L)'
;MEPDYHYGQIALIRYQNYIDVPGGIYAVDDIERGLAYIKSVYMEDEHIRLVSLNDEEDFEGNRLFPDILLPRNENTRIIGKVVDAFTPIEKNFL
;
A
#
# COMPACT_ATOMS: atom_id res chain seq x y z
N MET A 1 2.43 -5.39 -5.42
CA MET A 1 2.47 -5.78 -4.00
C MET A 1 2.34 -7.30 -3.97
N GLU A 2 3.19 -7.93 -4.78
CA GLU A 2 3.23 -9.37 -4.97
C GLU A 2 3.66 -10.04 -3.65
N PRO A 3 3.27 -11.30 -3.39
CA PRO A 3 2.40 -12.12 -4.23
C PRO A 3 0.90 -11.89 -3.97
N ASP A 4 0.53 -11.14 -2.94
CA ASP A 4 -0.87 -11.10 -2.46
C ASP A 4 -1.76 -10.12 -3.25
N TYR A 5 -1.15 -9.10 -3.85
CA TYR A 5 -1.85 -8.06 -4.61
C TYR A 5 -1.17 -7.83 -5.96
N HIS A 6 -1.79 -8.41 -6.99
CA HIS A 6 -1.30 -8.42 -8.35
C HIS A 6 -1.64 -7.14 -9.10
N TYR A 7 -0.78 -6.78 -10.06
CA TYR A 7 -1.05 -5.70 -11.00
C TYR A 7 -2.38 -5.94 -11.74
N GLY A 8 -3.23 -4.91 -11.79
CA GLY A 8 -4.54 -4.95 -12.45
C GLY A 8 -5.71 -5.44 -11.59
N GLN A 9 -5.46 -5.89 -10.35
CA GLN A 9 -6.54 -6.22 -9.42
C GLN A 9 -7.24 -4.98 -8.85
N ILE A 10 -8.49 -5.15 -8.45
CA ILE A 10 -9.24 -4.18 -7.65
C ILE A 10 -9.01 -4.49 -6.18
N ALA A 11 -8.53 -3.50 -5.43
CA ALA A 11 -8.42 -3.59 -3.97
C ALA A 11 -9.75 -3.21 -3.29
N LEU A 12 -10.19 -4.03 -2.34
CA LEU A 12 -11.33 -3.72 -1.48
C LEU A 12 -10.82 -3.00 -0.22
N ILE A 13 -11.19 -1.72 -0.09
CA ILE A 13 -10.74 -0.86 0.99
C ILE A 13 -11.88 -0.65 1.99
N ARG A 14 -11.68 -1.10 3.23
CA ARG A 14 -12.54 -0.70 4.35
C ARG A 14 -12.09 0.67 4.82
N TYR A 15 -12.95 1.67 4.68
CA TYR A 15 -12.69 3.02 5.16
C TYR A 15 -12.35 3.01 6.66
N GLN A 16 -11.16 3.48 6.97
CA GLN A 16 -10.69 3.77 8.33
C GLN A 16 -9.51 4.74 8.22
N ASN A 17 -9.48 5.77 9.04
CA ASN A 17 -8.47 6.83 8.98
C ASN A 17 -7.32 6.62 9.98
N TYR A 18 -7.16 5.40 10.49
CA TYR A 18 -6.13 5.01 11.44
C TYR A 18 -5.59 3.61 11.13
N ILE A 19 -4.45 3.28 11.73
CA ILE A 19 -3.80 1.98 11.65
C ILE A 19 -4.14 1.20 12.92
N ASP A 20 -4.82 0.06 12.77
CA ASP A 20 -5.25 -0.80 13.87
C ASP A 20 -4.27 -1.95 14.12
N VAL A 21 -3.51 -2.34 13.09
CA VAL A 21 -2.54 -3.42 13.13
C VAL A 21 -1.23 -2.96 12.48
N PRO A 22 -0.09 -2.92 13.21
CA PRO A 22 1.23 -2.70 12.63
C PRO A 22 1.55 -3.75 11.56
N GLY A 23 2.03 -3.32 10.41
CA GLY A 23 2.29 -4.21 9.27
C GLY A 23 1.03 -4.66 8.53
N GLY A 24 -0.15 -4.15 8.89
CA GLY A 24 -1.35 -4.33 8.07
C GLY A 24 -1.21 -3.63 6.72
N ILE A 25 -2.03 -4.02 5.74
CA ILE A 25 -2.05 -3.42 4.42
C ILE A 25 -3.08 -2.28 4.38
N TYR A 26 -2.63 -1.08 4.00
CA TYR A 26 -3.49 0.11 3.94
C TYR A 26 -3.30 0.84 2.62
N ALA A 27 -4.36 1.52 2.22
CA ALA A 27 -4.30 2.56 1.22
C ALA A 27 -3.90 3.88 1.90
N VAL A 28 -2.86 4.51 1.38
CA VAL A 28 -2.23 5.72 1.93
C VAL A 28 -2.16 6.78 0.84
N ASP A 29 -2.60 7.99 1.15
CA ASP A 29 -2.53 9.17 0.29
C ASP A 29 -1.36 10.06 0.74
N ASP A 30 -0.43 10.34 -0.15
CA ASP A 30 0.67 11.28 0.00
C ASP A 30 0.31 12.54 -0.77
N ILE A 31 -0.30 13.48 -0.04
CA ILE A 31 -0.92 14.69 -0.59
C ILE A 31 0.14 15.61 -1.19
N GLU A 32 1.32 15.69 -0.57
CA GLU A 32 2.41 16.55 -1.03
C GLU A 32 2.98 16.07 -2.37
N ARG A 33 3.14 14.76 -2.55
CA ARG A 33 3.60 14.20 -3.83
C ARG A 33 2.49 13.96 -4.84
N GLY A 34 1.22 14.03 -4.42
CA GLY A 34 0.07 13.70 -5.27
C GLY A 34 0.04 12.22 -5.67
N LEU A 35 0.48 11.34 -4.77
CA LEU A 35 0.60 9.90 -5.02
C LEU A 35 -0.23 9.12 -4.00
N ALA A 36 -0.76 7.97 -4.41
CA ALA A 36 -1.43 7.04 -3.51
C ALA A 36 -0.75 5.66 -3.57
N TYR A 37 -0.70 4.99 -2.43
CA TYR A 37 -0.01 3.72 -2.26
C TYR A 37 -0.91 2.69 -1.59
N ILE A 38 -0.75 1.42 -1.98
CA ILE A 38 -1.13 0.26 -1.17
C ILE A 38 0.15 -0.42 -0.70
N LYS A 39 0.37 -0.46 0.61
CA LYS A 39 1.60 -0.94 1.26
C LYS A 39 1.32 -1.54 2.63
N SER A 40 2.25 -2.35 3.13
CA SER A 40 2.30 -2.74 4.55
C SER A 40 2.78 -1.53 5.36
N VAL A 41 2.01 -1.09 6.35
CA VAL A 41 2.26 0.20 7.02
C VAL A 41 2.71 0.02 8.46
N TYR A 42 3.81 0.67 8.80
CA TYR A 42 4.35 0.76 10.15
C TYR A 42 4.39 2.21 10.61
N MET A 43 3.83 2.47 11.79
CA MET A 43 3.94 3.77 12.46
C MET A 43 5.20 3.77 13.30
N GLU A 44 6.16 4.61 12.94
CA GLU A 44 7.42 4.78 13.67
C GLU A 44 7.50 6.20 14.22
N ASP A 45 8.47 6.49 15.09
CA ASP A 45 8.48 7.76 15.84
C ASP A 45 8.52 8.98 14.90
N GLU A 46 9.43 8.96 13.93
CA GLU A 46 9.66 10.10 13.02
C GLU A 46 8.86 10.02 11.71
N HIS A 47 8.50 8.82 11.27
CA HIS A 47 7.89 8.61 9.94
C HIS A 47 6.88 7.47 9.91
N ILE A 48 6.07 7.47 8.86
CA ILE A 48 5.26 6.33 8.45
C ILE A 48 6.08 5.56 7.43
N ARG A 49 6.43 4.31 7.74
CA ARG A 49 7.19 3.45 6.84
C ARG A 49 6.23 2.56 6.06
N LEU A 50 6.30 2.66 4.74
CA LEU A 50 5.53 1.87 3.80
C LEU A 50 6.41 0.79 3.18
N VAL A 51 6.07 -0.46 3.44
CA VAL A 51 6.87 -1.64 3.05
C VAL A 51 6.17 -2.39 1.92
N SER A 52 6.94 -2.79 0.91
CA SER A 52 6.45 -3.69 -0.14
C SER A 52 6.46 -5.14 0.33
N LEU A 53 5.40 -5.89 0.01
CA LEU A 53 5.41 -7.35 0.14
C LEU A 53 6.29 -8.01 -0.92
N ASN A 54 6.43 -7.38 -2.09
CA ASN A 54 7.30 -7.89 -3.15
C ASN A 54 8.75 -7.74 -2.66
N ASP A 55 9.40 -8.88 -2.46
CA ASP A 55 10.76 -9.06 -1.95
C ASP A 55 11.79 -9.35 -3.04
N GLU A 56 11.45 -9.11 -4.31
CA GLU A 56 12.40 -9.22 -5.41
C GLU A 56 13.59 -8.28 -5.21
N GLU A 57 14.75 -8.79 -5.56
CA GLU A 57 16.04 -8.11 -5.47
C GLU A 57 16.68 -8.01 -6.86
N ASP A 58 17.50 -6.99 -7.07
CA ASP A 58 18.39 -6.90 -8.22
C ASP A 58 19.58 -7.88 -8.08
N PHE A 59 20.48 -7.88 -9.07
CA PHE A 59 21.66 -8.76 -9.07
C PHE A 59 22.70 -8.41 -7.99
N GLU A 60 22.56 -7.25 -7.35
CA GLU A 60 23.42 -6.79 -6.24
C GLU A 60 22.79 -7.07 -4.87
N GLY A 61 21.57 -7.64 -4.83
CA GLY A 61 20.83 -7.93 -3.61
C GLY A 61 20.05 -6.73 -3.06
N ASN A 62 19.87 -5.65 -3.84
CA ASN A 62 19.02 -4.54 -3.42
C ASN A 62 17.57 -4.83 -3.73
N ARG A 63 16.67 -4.51 -2.79
CA ARG A 63 15.22 -4.58 -3.00
C ARG A 63 14.82 -3.72 -4.20
N LEU A 64 14.13 -4.32 -5.18
CA LEU A 64 13.56 -3.60 -6.31
C LEU A 64 12.49 -2.59 -5.86
N PHE A 65 11.83 -2.89 -4.75
CA PHE A 65 10.80 -2.06 -4.13
C PHE A 65 11.24 -1.66 -2.71
N PRO A 66 12.10 -0.64 -2.58
CA PRO A 66 12.56 -0.18 -1.27
C PRO A 66 11.41 0.45 -0.47
N ASP A 67 11.63 0.52 0.85
CA ASP A 67 10.70 1.17 1.76
C ASP A 67 10.51 2.66 1.42
N ILE A 68 9.28 3.13 1.52
CA ILE A 68 8.94 4.55 1.34
C ILE A 68 8.70 5.15 2.73
N LEU A 69 9.40 6.25 3.04
CA LEU A 69 9.25 6.98 4.29
C LEU A 69 8.41 8.23 4.06
N LEU A 70 7.25 8.30 4.72
CA LEU A 70 6.34 9.44 4.66
C LEU A 70 6.31 10.21 5.99
N PRO A 71 6.12 11.54 5.97
CA PRO A 71 6.04 12.32 7.19
C PRO A 71 4.78 12.01 8.00
N ARG A 72 4.87 12.09 9.33
CA ARG A 72 3.73 11.94 10.26
C ARG A 72 2.99 13.25 10.49
N ASN A 73 2.52 13.87 9.41
CA ASN A 73 1.80 15.14 9.45
C ASN A 73 0.59 15.10 8.52
N GLU A 74 -0.05 16.24 8.32
CA GLU A 74 -1.25 16.41 7.48
C GLU A 74 -1.05 16.03 6.01
N ASN A 75 0.18 15.90 5.52
CA ASN A 75 0.47 15.51 4.13
C ASN A 75 0.31 14.00 3.91
N THR A 76 0.22 13.19 4.97
CA THR A 76 0.01 11.74 4.86
C THR A 76 -1.33 11.35 5.45
N ARG A 77 -2.21 10.73 4.64
CA ARG A 77 -3.53 10.29 5.07
C ARG A 77 -3.73 8.81 4.87
N ILE A 78 -4.20 8.12 5.91
CA ILE A 78 -4.72 6.75 5.78
C ILE A 78 -6.13 6.82 5.20
N ILE A 79 -6.33 6.18 4.05
CA ILE A 79 -7.63 6.08 3.38
C ILE A 79 -8.45 4.94 3.99
N GLY A 80 -7.81 3.80 4.25
CA GLY A 80 -8.47 2.61 4.79
C GLY A 80 -7.60 1.36 4.78
N LYS A 81 -8.08 0.31 5.46
CA LYS A 81 -7.48 -1.03 5.42
C LYS A 81 -7.80 -1.68 4.09
N VAL A 82 -6.82 -2.28 3.44
CA VAL A 82 -7.09 -3.22 2.37
C VAL A 82 -7.48 -4.53 3.01
N VAL A 83 -8.70 -5.00 2.74
CA VAL A 83 -9.26 -6.22 3.34
C VAL A 83 -9.32 -7.39 2.36
N ASP A 84 -9.25 -7.10 1.06
CA ASP A 84 -9.25 -8.09 -0.01
C ASP A 84 -8.78 -7.47 -1.34
N ALA A 85 -8.53 -8.31 -2.35
CA ALA A 85 -8.36 -7.89 -3.73
C ALA A 85 -8.88 -8.96 -4.71
N PHE A 86 -9.40 -8.53 -5.86
CA PHE A 86 -9.95 -9.45 -6.84
C PHE A 86 -9.74 -8.96 -8.27
N THR A 87 -9.70 -9.90 -9.21
CA THR A 87 -9.72 -9.62 -10.65
C THR A 87 -11.17 -9.54 -11.12
N PRO A 88 -11.61 -8.42 -11.72
CA PRO A 88 -12.97 -8.31 -12.24
C PRO A 88 -13.26 -9.36 -13.31
N ILE A 89 -14.48 -9.86 -13.34
CA ILE A 89 -14.97 -10.71 -14.44
C ILE A 89 -15.46 -9.77 -15.55
N GLU A 90 -14.92 -9.93 -16.76
CA GLU A 90 -15.41 -9.20 -17.93
C GLU A 90 -16.86 -9.60 -18.22
N LYS A 91 -17.76 -8.61 -18.30
CA LYS A 91 -19.12 -8.82 -18.79
C LYS A 91 -19.17 -8.49 -20.26
N ASN A 92 -19.27 -9.53 -21.10
CA ASN A 92 -19.62 -9.35 -22.50
C ASN A 92 -21.10 -8.98 -22.59
N PHE A 93 -21.37 -7.72 -22.93
CA PHE A 93 -22.71 -7.28 -23.32
C PHE A 93 -22.88 -7.62 -24.80
N LEU A 94 -23.33 -8.86 -25.07
CA LEU A 94 -23.86 -9.25 -26.39
C LEU A 94 -25.21 -8.59 -26.64
#